data_AF-A0AAD4PZF0-F1
#
_entry.id   AF-A0AAD4PZF0-F1
#
_cell.length_a   1.000
_cell.length_b   1.000
_cell.length_c   1.000
_cell.angle_alpha   90.00
_cell.angle_beta   90.00
_cell.angle_gamma   90.00
#
_symmetry.space_group_name_H-M   'P 1'
#
loop_
_entity.id
_entity.type
_entity.pdbx_description
1 polymer ?
#
loop_
_entity_poly.entity_id
_entity_poly.type
_entity_poly.pdbx_seq_one_letter_code
_entity_poly.pdbx_strand_id
1 'polypeptide(L)'
;MLFYWFSADRPNTVGIDNTWWWTGVVIRLAQQMRLHRHSSSTLPQCEGDSPGLRRRIWWTLVARERISCISQGRPCVIDPADCTNPMPTKEDFPDPDGIGTSVFLSWLNLCDIVGDIGTKIRRDLPFSEIASGRTLIQWVENLPSSLHLPIGGERTIFLHPEVHGIYLTYFSTITLIHLNKCTKLFPQASTAAVVAASCTARIFYDYLLRGSLRFLAGQAGWYIIIAILALAHSRRVEGIGQAAERDIKILQAAIKEMARLWPSSRMFEEGIEKLLNMEPKEIVGPIATMENCPPSLDRNDSLSPTDSIDWRAYFPFISAETSPLIGTLLFNSPAMAAMAVPEIDLAFTLSPQLNNFLLDSEMFELNFLNL
;
A
#
# COMPACT_ATOMS: atom_id res chain seq x y z
N MET A 1 12.22 -7.84 13.40
CA MET A 1 11.50 -8.91 12.66
C MET A 1 10.82 -9.85 13.66
N LEU A 2 9.66 -9.49 14.22
CA LEU A 2 8.98 -10.34 15.23
C LEU A 2 7.44 -10.34 15.15
N PHE A 3 6.83 -9.72 14.13
CA PHE A 3 5.36 -9.58 14.07
C PHE A 3 4.75 -9.77 12.68
N TYR A 4 5.34 -10.58 11.82
CA TYR A 4 4.71 -10.94 10.55
C TYR A 4 4.54 -12.45 10.51
N TRP A 5 3.34 -12.90 10.89
CA TRP A 5 3.00 -14.31 10.99
C TRP A 5 2.16 -14.78 9.79
N PHE A 6 2.43 -16.03 9.44
CA PHE A 6 1.87 -16.87 8.40
C PHE A 6 0.34 -16.91 8.40
N SER A 7 -0.34 -16.21 7.49
CA SER A 7 -1.75 -16.50 7.20
C SER A 7 -1.80 -17.68 6.23
N ALA A 8 -2.17 -18.86 6.71
CA ALA A 8 -2.34 -20.07 5.89
C ALA A 8 -3.59 -19.99 5.00
N ASP A 9 -4.63 -19.34 5.52
CA ASP A 9 -5.97 -19.33 4.94
C ASP A 9 -6.35 -17.97 4.35
N ARG A 10 -7.44 -17.99 3.58
CA ARG A 10 -8.03 -16.79 2.96
C ARG A 10 -8.35 -15.74 4.04
N PRO A 11 -8.25 -14.43 3.72
CA PRO A 11 -8.52 -13.37 4.69
C PRO A 11 -9.89 -13.49 5.38
N ASN A 12 -10.87 -14.13 4.73
CA ASN A 12 -12.25 -14.17 5.20
C ASN A 12 -12.62 -15.46 5.92
N THR A 13 -11.68 -16.41 5.96
CA THR A 13 -11.83 -17.60 6.77
C THR A 13 -11.54 -17.23 8.21
N VAL A 14 -12.49 -17.50 9.10
CA VAL A 14 -12.28 -17.35 10.54
C VAL A 14 -11.26 -18.39 10.97
N GLY A 15 -10.10 -17.91 11.41
CA GLY A 15 -9.01 -18.75 11.88
C GLY A 15 -8.16 -18.01 12.89
N ILE A 16 -7.47 -18.76 13.75
CA ILE A 16 -6.52 -18.22 14.71
C ILE A 16 -5.14 -17.98 14.09
N ASP A 17 -4.89 -18.56 12.91
CA ASP A 17 -3.59 -18.49 12.25
C ASP A 17 -3.37 -17.21 11.45
N ASN A 18 -4.36 -16.30 11.36
CA ASN A 18 -4.20 -15.05 10.60
C ASN A 18 -3.60 -13.91 11.45
N THR A 19 -2.90 -12.99 10.77
CA THR A 19 -2.28 -11.80 11.39
C THR A 19 -3.31 -10.92 12.12
N TRP A 20 -4.55 -10.85 11.62
CA TRP A 20 -5.61 -10.02 12.20
C TRP A 20 -5.99 -10.48 13.62
N TRP A 21 -6.18 -11.78 13.82
CA TRP A 21 -6.55 -12.37 15.10
C TRP A 21 -5.49 -12.08 16.17
N TRP A 22 -4.22 -12.37 15.87
CA TRP A 22 -3.11 -12.13 16.79
C TRP A 22 -2.88 -10.64 17.06
N THR A 23 -3.00 -9.78 16.04
CA THR A 23 -2.93 -8.33 16.24
C THR A 23 -4.00 -7.87 17.23
N GLY A 24 -5.24 -8.34 17.08
CA GLY A 24 -6.32 -8.05 18.01
C GLY A 24 -6.06 -8.57 19.43
N VAL A 25 -5.49 -9.77 19.59
CA VAL A 25 -5.09 -10.31 20.90
C VAL A 25 -4.06 -9.40 21.58
N VAL A 26 -2.99 -9.04 20.86
CA VAL A 26 -1.90 -8.22 21.42
C VAL A 26 -2.39 -6.81 21.78
N ILE A 27 -3.28 -6.22 20.97
CA ILE A 27 -3.91 -4.92 21.28
C ILE A 27 -4.70 -5.00 22.59
N ARG A 28 -5.54 -6.03 22.77
CA ARG A 28 -6.33 -6.21 24.00
C ARG A 28 -5.43 -6.39 25.22
N LEU A 29 -4.34 -7.16 25.11
CA LEU A 29 -3.35 -7.32 26.18
C LEU A 29 -2.67 -5.99 26.52
N ALA A 30 -2.23 -5.24 25.51
CA ALA A 30 -1.63 -3.91 25.70
C ALA A 30 -2.61 -2.92 26.36
N GLN A 31 -3.89 -3.00 26.03
CA GLN A 31 -4.94 -2.22 26.68
C GLN A 31 -5.14 -2.60 28.15
N GLN A 32 -5.17 -3.89 28.47
CA GLN A 32 -5.22 -4.38 29.85
C GLN A 32 -4.02 -3.91 30.68
N MET A 33 -2.83 -3.88 30.07
CA MET A 33 -1.61 -3.32 30.66
C MET A 33 -1.56 -1.78 30.67
N ARG A 34 -2.63 -1.12 30.20
CA ARG A 34 -2.78 0.35 30.11
C ARG A 34 -1.70 1.04 29.27
N LEU A 35 -1.12 0.36 28.28
CA LEU A 35 -0.08 0.95 27.41
C LEU A 35 -0.61 2.08 26.52
N HIS A 36 -1.92 2.11 26.27
CA HIS A 36 -2.63 3.18 25.55
C HIS A 36 -2.78 4.47 26.35
N ARG A 37 -2.51 4.45 27.67
CA ARG A 37 -2.68 5.60 28.55
C ARG A 37 -1.34 6.19 28.94
N HIS A 38 -1.31 7.51 29.12
CA HIS A 38 -0.15 8.16 29.71
C HIS A 38 0.09 7.62 31.13
N SER A 39 1.29 7.12 31.40
CA SER A 39 1.71 6.74 32.75
C SER A 39 2.30 7.95 33.45
N SER A 40 1.63 8.46 34.48
CA SER A 40 2.20 9.46 35.40
C SER A 40 3.27 8.88 36.33
N SER A 41 3.34 7.55 36.44
CA SER A 41 4.40 6.88 37.22
C SER A 41 5.69 6.86 36.41
N THR A 42 6.72 7.52 36.93
CA THR A 42 8.10 7.47 36.44
C THR A 42 8.87 6.26 36.95
N LEU A 43 8.33 5.54 37.94
CA LEU A 43 8.96 4.35 38.50
C LEU A 43 8.68 3.13 37.59
N PRO A 44 9.74 2.41 37.14
CA PRO A 44 9.59 1.15 36.42
C PRO A 44 8.85 0.13 37.28
N GLN A 45 7.89 -0.61 36.71
CA GLN A 45 7.21 -1.68 37.44
C GLN A 45 8.10 -2.94 37.56
N CYS A 46 9.07 -3.08 36.67
CA CYS A 46 10.11 -4.11 36.65
C CYS A 46 11.36 -3.57 35.94
N GLU A 47 12.51 -4.23 36.10
CA GLU A 47 13.70 -3.93 35.31
C GLU A 47 13.40 -4.03 33.81
N GLY A 48 13.79 -3.00 33.04
CA GLY A 48 13.51 -2.90 31.60
C GLY A 48 12.16 -2.30 31.23
N ASP A 49 11.21 -2.13 32.16
CA ASP A 49 9.89 -1.51 31.89
C ASP A 49 9.95 0.03 31.92
N SER A 50 10.69 0.62 30.98
CA SER A 50 10.77 2.09 30.85
C SER A 50 9.51 2.67 30.19
N PRO A 51 9.08 3.90 30.57
CA PRO A 51 7.99 4.60 29.90
C PRO A 51 8.18 4.70 28.37
N GLY A 52 9.42 4.92 27.92
CA GLY A 52 9.76 4.98 26.49
C GLY A 52 9.61 3.64 25.76
N LEU A 53 9.94 2.51 26.42
CA LEU A 53 9.66 1.19 25.85
C LEU A 53 8.15 0.95 25.72
N ARG A 54 7.37 1.25 26.77
CA ARG A 54 5.90 1.12 26.75
C ARG A 54 5.26 1.95 25.64
N ARG A 55 5.71 3.20 25.45
CA ARG A 55 5.33 4.07 24.33
C ARG A 55 5.61 3.42 22.97
N ARG A 56 6.83 2.94 22.76
CA ARG A 56 7.22 2.31 21.49
C ARG A 56 6.43 1.04 21.21
N ILE A 57 6.15 0.22 22.22
CA ILE A 57 5.31 -0.97 22.08
C ILE A 57 3.90 -0.57 21.64
N TRP A 58 3.25 0.36 22.36
CA TRP A 58 1.90 0.80 22.04
C TRP A 58 1.79 1.35 20.61
N TRP A 59 2.66 2.28 20.25
CA TRP A 59 2.62 2.91 18.94
C TRP A 59 3.03 1.98 17.80
N THR A 60 3.83 0.95 18.08
CA THR A 60 4.05 -0.15 17.10
C THR A 60 2.75 -0.87 16.80
N LEU A 61 1.92 -1.15 17.81
CA LEU A 61 0.63 -1.82 17.61
C LEU A 61 -0.34 -0.95 16.82
N VAL A 62 -0.43 0.34 17.15
CA VAL A 62 -1.23 1.31 16.40
C VAL A 62 -0.81 1.32 14.92
N ALA A 63 0.48 1.48 14.64
CA ALA A 63 0.97 1.55 13.27
C ALA A 63 0.77 0.24 12.48
N ARG A 64 1.01 -0.92 13.11
CA ARG A 64 0.77 -2.23 12.49
C ARG A 64 -0.71 -2.47 12.20
N GLU A 65 -1.60 -2.04 13.09
CA GLU A 65 -3.04 -2.11 12.86
C GLU A 65 -3.42 -1.26 11.65
N ARG A 66 -2.98 0.00 11.55
CA ARG A 66 -3.32 0.88 10.42
C ARG A 66 -2.90 0.31 9.07
N ILE A 67 -1.68 -0.22 8.97
CA ILE A 67 -1.20 -0.92 7.77
C ILE A 67 -2.09 -2.14 7.47
N SER A 68 -2.37 -2.98 8.47
CA SER A 68 -3.18 -4.18 8.26
C SER A 68 -4.62 -3.84 7.82
N CYS A 69 -5.21 -2.79 8.39
CA CYS A 69 -6.56 -2.33 8.07
C CYS A 69 -6.67 -1.79 6.63
N ILE A 70 -5.73 -0.94 6.19
CA ILE A 70 -5.75 -0.45 4.80
C ILE A 70 -5.51 -1.60 3.81
N SER A 71 -4.69 -2.58 4.20
CA SER A 71 -4.35 -3.68 3.30
C SER A 71 -5.43 -4.75 3.16
N GLN A 72 -6.21 -4.97 4.22
CA GLN A 72 -7.24 -6.02 4.26
C GLN A 72 -8.67 -5.45 4.21
N GLY A 73 -8.82 -4.13 4.07
CA GLY A 73 -10.13 -3.48 4.08
C GLY A 73 -10.87 -3.54 5.42
N ARG A 74 -10.20 -3.93 6.52
CA ARG A 74 -10.81 -4.15 7.83
C ARG A 74 -10.97 -2.83 8.61
N PRO A 75 -11.99 -2.71 9.49
CA PRO A 75 -12.08 -1.60 10.43
C PRO A 75 -10.88 -1.59 11.38
N CYS A 76 -10.47 -0.42 11.84
CA CYS A 76 -9.51 -0.32 12.95
C CYS A 76 -10.22 -0.63 14.28
N VAL A 77 -9.54 -1.33 15.20
CA VAL A 77 -10.06 -1.64 16.54
C VAL A 77 -9.63 -0.58 17.56
N ILE A 78 -8.46 0.05 17.39
CA ILE A 78 -8.01 1.11 18.29
C ILE A 78 -8.70 2.43 17.92
N ASP A 79 -9.50 2.96 18.85
CA ASP A 79 -10.02 4.32 18.82
C ASP A 79 -8.94 5.30 19.34
N PRO A 80 -8.51 6.29 18.53
CA PRO A 80 -7.60 7.34 18.98
C PRO A 80 -8.11 8.14 20.17
N ALA A 81 -9.43 8.28 20.34
CA ALA A 81 -10.02 9.03 21.46
C ALA A 81 -9.75 8.39 22.82
N ASP A 82 -9.54 7.07 22.86
CA ASP A 82 -9.20 6.34 24.08
C ASP A 82 -7.69 6.39 24.38
N CYS A 83 -6.89 6.89 23.45
CA CYS A 83 -5.43 6.93 23.57
C CYS A 83 -4.97 8.26 24.18
N THR A 84 -4.33 8.19 25.34
CA THR A 84 -3.72 9.38 25.98
C THR A 84 -2.21 9.32 26.02
N ASN A 85 -1.60 8.19 25.61
CA ASN A 85 -0.15 8.06 25.57
C ASN A 85 0.43 8.87 24.38
N PRO A 86 1.34 9.84 24.60
CA PRO A 86 1.88 10.64 23.51
C PRO A 86 2.71 9.82 22.53
N MET A 87 2.84 10.32 21.31
CA MET A 87 3.73 9.75 20.28
C MET A 87 5.17 9.67 20.81
N PRO A 88 5.95 8.63 20.48
CA PRO A 88 7.31 8.50 20.96
C PRO A 88 8.18 9.64 20.43
N THR A 89 9.20 9.98 21.20
CA THR A 89 10.24 10.96 20.86
C THR A 89 11.59 10.26 20.80
N LYS A 90 12.65 10.93 20.31
CA LYS A 90 13.98 10.30 20.21
C LYS A 90 14.53 9.88 21.58
N GLU A 91 14.12 10.59 22.64
CA GLU A 91 14.47 10.34 24.04
C GLU A 91 13.88 9.02 24.58
N ASP A 92 12.93 8.41 23.86
CA ASP A 92 12.38 7.10 24.20
C ASP A 92 13.28 5.93 23.79
N PHE A 93 14.38 6.21 23.10
CA PHE A 93 15.27 5.20 22.52
C PHE A 93 16.62 5.12 23.23
N PRO A 94 17.21 3.92 23.35
CA PRO A 94 18.58 3.76 23.84
C PRO A 94 19.62 4.49 22.99
N ASP A 95 19.35 4.62 21.69
CA ASP A 95 20.17 5.34 20.72
C ASP A 95 19.32 6.44 20.04
N PRO A 96 19.19 7.63 20.65
CA PRO A 96 18.33 8.71 20.16
C PRO A 96 18.72 9.23 18.76
N ASP A 97 20.01 9.19 18.43
CA ASP A 97 20.55 9.73 17.18
C ASP A 97 20.78 8.64 16.12
N GLY A 98 20.49 7.37 16.46
CA GLY A 98 20.59 6.24 15.57
C GLY A 98 19.56 6.27 14.43
N ILE A 99 19.97 5.77 13.25
CA ILE A 99 19.09 5.69 12.07
C ILE A 99 17.79 4.92 12.36
N GLY A 100 17.85 3.86 13.17
CA GLY A 100 16.67 3.07 13.53
C GLY A 100 15.62 3.89 14.30
N THR A 101 16.05 4.85 15.12
CA THR A 101 15.16 5.78 15.82
C THR A 101 14.47 6.71 14.84
N SER A 102 15.23 7.32 13.91
CA SER A 102 14.65 8.16 12.86
C SER A 102 13.67 7.38 11.98
N VAL A 103 14.03 6.17 11.54
CA VAL A 103 13.15 5.30 10.74
C VAL A 103 11.86 5.01 11.48
N PHE A 104 11.94 4.66 12.76
CA PHE A 104 10.75 4.34 13.56
C PHE A 104 9.81 5.54 13.69
N LEU A 105 10.34 6.72 14.01
CA LEU A 105 9.52 7.93 14.16
C LEU A 105 8.87 8.33 12.82
N SER A 106 9.62 8.30 11.72
CA SER A 106 9.09 8.57 10.38
C SER A 106 8.05 7.53 9.95
N TRP A 107 8.27 6.25 10.28
CA TRP A 107 7.32 5.17 10.03
C TRP A 107 6.01 5.37 10.79
N LEU A 108 6.06 5.77 12.06
CA LEU A 108 4.85 6.04 12.84
C LEU A 108 4.06 7.22 12.27
N ASN A 109 4.73 8.30 11.88
CA ASN A 109 4.06 9.45 11.26
C ASN A 109 3.39 9.06 9.93
N LEU A 110 4.06 8.24 9.11
CA LEU A 110 3.47 7.70 7.88
C LEU A 110 2.24 6.84 8.18
N CYS A 111 2.31 5.97 9.19
CA CYS A 111 1.18 5.08 9.53
C CYS A 111 -0.05 5.83 10.04
N ASP A 112 0.13 7.01 10.63
CA ASP A 112 -0.98 7.89 11.01
C ASP A 112 -1.71 8.42 9.76
N ILE A 113 -0.95 8.93 8.79
CA ILE A 113 -1.47 9.36 7.47
C ILE A 113 -2.19 8.19 6.76
N VAL A 114 -1.58 7.01 6.74
CA VAL A 114 -2.16 5.77 6.18
C VAL A 114 -3.47 5.42 6.87
N GLY A 115 -3.55 5.58 8.20
CA GLY A 115 -4.73 5.26 8.98
C GLY A 115 -5.92 6.16 8.67
N ASP A 116 -5.67 7.46 8.50
CA ASP A 116 -6.67 8.45 8.10
C ASP A 116 -7.18 8.18 6.68
N ILE A 117 -6.26 8.04 5.71
CA ILE A 117 -6.59 7.72 4.31
C ILE A 117 -7.36 6.39 4.23
N GLY A 118 -6.88 5.34 4.90
CA GLY A 118 -7.53 4.04 4.91
C GLY A 118 -8.95 4.10 5.48
N THR A 119 -9.19 4.94 6.49
CA THR A 119 -10.53 5.15 7.05
C THR A 119 -11.46 5.85 6.06
N LYS A 120 -10.97 6.89 5.38
CA LYS A 120 -11.72 7.62 4.35
C LYS A 120 -12.08 6.73 3.17
N ILE A 121 -11.10 5.96 2.65
CA ILE A 121 -11.30 5.02 1.54
C ILE A 121 -12.35 3.96 1.89
N ARG A 122 -12.24 3.33 3.08
CA ARG A 122 -13.12 2.24 3.53
C ARG A 122 -14.55 2.69 3.77
N ARG A 123 -14.75 3.88 4.32
CA ARG A 123 -16.08 4.45 4.62
C ARG A 123 -16.69 5.20 3.44
N ASP A 124 -15.99 5.21 2.31
CA ASP A 124 -16.34 6.01 1.12
C ASP A 124 -16.66 7.47 1.45
N LEU A 125 -15.89 8.03 2.41
CA LEU A 125 -16.06 9.41 2.81
C LEU A 125 -15.47 10.31 1.73
N PRO A 126 -16.10 11.46 1.45
CA PRO A 126 -15.49 12.46 0.59
C PRO A 126 -14.17 12.90 1.21
N PHE A 127 -13.07 12.75 0.48
CA PHE A 127 -11.78 13.28 0.87
C PHE A 127 -11.14 13.98 -0.31
N SER A 128 -10.39 15.05 -0.02
CA SER A 128 -9.61 15.74 -1.03
C SER A 128 -8.35 14.92 -1.31
N GLU A 129 -8.28 14.31 -2.48
CA GLU A 129 -7.06 13.64 -2.99
C GLU A 129 -5.86 14.60 -2.96
N ILE A 130 -6.11 15.88 -3.26
CA ILE A 130 -5.12 16.96 -3.20
C ILE A 130 -4.62 17.15 -1.76
N ALA A 131 -5.52 17.24 -0.77
CA ALA A 131 -5.10 17.43 0.62
C ALA A 131 -4.28 16.23 1.13
N SER A 132 -4.74 15.00 0.91
CA SER A 132 -4.01 13.79 1.29
C SER A 132 -2.66 13.69 0.55
N GLY A 133 -2.63 14.11 -0.71
CA GLY A 133 -1.43 14.20 -1.52
C GLY A 133 -0.39 15.17 -0.96
N ARG A 134 -0.82 16.39 -0.58
CA ARG A 134 0.05 17.39 0.05
C ARG A 134 0.64 16.88 1.36
N THR A 135 -0.14 16.18 2.19
CA THR A 135 0.38 15.58 3.43
C THR A 135 1.48 14.55 3.17
N LEU A 136 1.33 13.72 2.13
CA LEU A 136 2.37 12.76 1.73
C LEU A 136 3.63 13.43 1.15
N ILE A 137 3.46 14.53 0.42
CA ILE A 137 4.60 15.33 -0.08
C ILE A 137 5.35 15.95 1.10
N GLN A 138 4.63 16.59 2.03
CA GLN A 138 5.23 17.15 3.24
C GLN A 138 5.93 16.08 4.08
N TRP A 139 5.39 14.86 4.13
CA TRP A 139 6.05 13.76 4.83
C TRP A 139 7.44 13.46 4.24
N VAL A 140 7.54 13.32 2.92
CA VAL A 140 8.82 12.97 2.27
C VAL A 140 9.83 14.13 2.30
N GLU A 141 9.36 15.37 2.21
CA GLU A 141 10.19 16.58 2.29
C GLU A 141 10.80 16.80 3.68
N ASN A 142 10.10 16.40 4.73
CA ASN A 142 10.54 16.55 6.12
C ASN A 142 11.41 15.38 6.62
N LEU A 143 11.74 14.41 5.77
CA LEU A 143 12.60 13.29 6.17
C LEU A 143 14.05 13.74 6.39
N PRO A 144 14.76 13.19 7.40
CA PRO A 144 16.20 13.34 7.51
C PRO A 144 16.91 12.79 6.26
N SER A 145 18.04 13.41 5.90
CA SER A 145 18.84 12.99 4.73
C SER A 145 19.31 11.53 4.79
N SER A 146 19.49 10.98 5.99
CA SER A 146 19.83 9.57 6.23
C SER A 146 18.72 8.60 5.79
N LEU A 147 17.48 9.08 5.67
CA LEU A 147 16.32 8.30 5.25
C LEU A 147 15.96 8.51 3.78
N HIS A 148 16.69 9.34 3.03
CA HIS A 148 16.41 9.51 1.61
C HIS A 148 16.61 8.19 0.84
N LEU A 149 15.63 7.83 0.00
CA LEU A 149 15.65 6.59 -0.76
C LEU A 149 16.71 6.62 -1.88
N PRO A 150 17.73 5.75 -1.86
CA PRO A 150 18.83 5.81 -2.82
C PRO A 150 18.54 5.04 -4.13
N ILE A 151 17.41 5.33 -4.79
CA ILE A 151 16.99 4.68 -6.05
C ILE A 151 17.19 5.56 -7.30
N GLY A 152 17.83 6.72 -7.16
CA GLY A 152 18.05 7.67 -8.25
C GLY A 152 19.03 7.20 -9.33
N GLY A 153 19.82 6.15 -9.09
CA GLY A 153 20.75 5.61 -10.08
C GLY A 153 20.33 4.25 -10.63
N GLU A 154 21.03 3.79 -11.67
CA GLU A 154 20.82 2.46 -12.28
C GLU A 154 20.91 1.32 -11.25
N ARG A 155 21.74 1.49 -10.20
CA ARG A 155 21.92 0.52 -9.12
C ARG A 155 21.84 1.17 -7.74
N THR A 156 21.11 0.55 -6.84
CA THR A 156 21.09 0.93 -5.43
C THR A 156 22.34 0.36 -4.75
N ILE A 157 23.27 1.22 -4.33
CA ILE A 157 24.53 0.79 -3.71
C ILE A 157 24.27 0.24 -2.29
N PHE A 158 23.48 0.97 -1.50
CA PHE A 158 23.16 0.64 -0.11
C PHE A 158 21.67 0.34 0.03
N LEU A 159 21.35 -0.95 0.26
CA LEU A 159 20.00 -1.38 0.59
C LEU A 159 19.83 -1.38 2.11
N HIS A 160 19.14 -0.37 2.66
CA HIS A 160 18.73 -0.37 4.06
C HIS A 160 17.30 -0.90 4.20
N PRO A 161 17.08 -2.13 4.72
CA PRO A 161 15.77 -2.78 4.64
C PRO A 161 14.64 -1.97 5.30
N GLU A 162 14.95 -1.32 6.42
CA GLU A 162 13.96 -0.54 7.17
C GLU A 162 13.54 0.74 6.43
N VAL A 163 14.49 1.42 5.77
CA VAL A 163 14.20 2.60 4.93
C VAL A 163 13.37 2.18 3.72
N HIS A 164 13.79 1.13 3.01
CA HIS A 164 13.02 0.65 1.87
C HIS A 164 11.62 0.19 2.28
N GLY A 165 11.47 -0.40 3.48
CA GLY A 165 10.18 -0.81 4.04
C GLY A 165 9.20 0.35 4.28
N ILE A 166 9.67 1.50 4.78
CA ILE A 166 8.79 2.67 4.94
C ILE A 166 8.33 3.21 3.59
N TYR A 167 9.21 3.21 2.58
CA TYR A 167 8.87 3.65 1.22
C TYR A 167 7.89 2.72 0.50
N LEU A 168 7.94 1.40 0.75
CA LEU A 168 6.92 0.47 0.22
C LEU A 168 5.51 0.83 0.71
N THR A 169 5.39 1.24 1.98
CA THR A 169 4.13 1.76 2.53
C THR A 169 3.74 3.06 1.86
N TYR A 170 4.67 4.01 1.77
CA TYR A 170 4.47 5.33 1.15
C TYR A 170 3.97 5.22 -0.30
N PHE A 171 4.65 4.43 -1.14
CA PHE A 171 4.26 4.23 -2.53
C PHE A 171 2.90 3.58 -2.67
N SER A 172 2.61 2.56 -1.85
CA SER A 172 1.31 1.89 -1.91
C SER A 172 0.17 2.82 -1.50
N THR A 173 0.40 3.74 -0.55
CA THR A 173 -0.57 4.78 -0.19
C THR A 173 -0.81 5.77 -1.32
N ILE A 174 0.25 6.24 -1.99
CA ILE A 174 0.12 7.09 -3.18
C ILE A 174 -0.68 6.34 -4.24
N THR A 175 -0.30 5.10 -4.55
CA THR A 175 -0.98 4.29 -5.55
C THR A 175 -2.46 4.16 -5.20
N LEU A 176 -2.84 3.87 -3.96
CA LEU A 176 -4.25 3.76 -3.55
C LEU A 176 -5.07 5.04 -3.68
N ILE A 177 -4.49 6.20 -3.36
CA ILE A 177 -5.19 7.49 -3.53
C ILE A 177 -5.42 7.80 -5.01
N HIS A 178 -4.44 7.48 -5.84
CA HIS A 178 -4.38 7.85 -7.25
C HIS A 178 -4.83 6.73 -8.21
N LEU A 179 -5.34 5.63 -7.65
CA LEU A 179 -6.00 4.56 -8.37
C LEU A 179 -7.49 4.91 -8.41
N ASN A 180 -7.97 5.39 -9.55
CA ASN A 180 -9.34 5.86 -9.67
C ASN A 180 -10.31 4.68 -9.49
N LYS A 181 -11.25 4.81 -8.55
CA LYS A 181 -12.35 3.86 -8.30
C LYS A 181 -13.45 3.91 -9.39
N CYS A 182 -13.17 4.46 -10.57
CA CYS A 182 -14.16 4.59 -11.62
C CYS A 182 -14.81 3.24 -11.86
N THR A 183 -16.14 3.30 -11.96
CA THR A 183 -17.11 2.25 -12.28
C THR A 183 -16.83 1.61 -13.64
N LYS A 184 -15.59 1.60 -14.15
CA LYS A 184 -15.15 1.04 -15.42
C LYS A 184 -14.13 -0.11 -15.28
N LEU A 185 -14.15 -1.10 -16.18
CA LEU A 185 -13.67 -2.50 -16.06
C LEU A 185 -12.23 -2.69 -15.54
N PHE A 186 -11.45 -1.61 -15.55
CA PHE A 186 -10.09 -1.57 -15.04
C PHE A 186 -9.86 -0.26 -14.27
N PRO A 187 -9.13 -0.30 -13.14
CA PRO A 187 -8.68 0.92 -12.47
C PRO A 187 -7.85 1.78 -13.42
N GLN A 188 -8.22 3.05 -13.54
CA GLN A 188 -7.40 4.06 -14.20
C GLN A 188 -6.36 4.56 -13.19
N ALA A 189 -5.08 4.41 -13.50
CA ALA A 189 -4.00 4.86 -12.64
C ALA A 189 -3.49 6.22 -13.12
N SER A 190 -3.42 7.21 -12.21
CA SER A 190 -2.76 8.48 -12.52
C SER A 190 -1.25 8.27 -12.73
N THR A 191 -0.57 9.24 -13.36
CA THR A 191 0.89 9.20 -13.51
C THR A 191 1.61 9.01 -12.16
N ALA A 192 1.11 9.61 -11.08
CA ALA A 192 1.67 9.43 -9.74
C ALA A 192 1.56 7.97 -9.26
N ALA A 193 0.42 7.31 -9.50
CA ALA A 193 0.24 5.90 -9.15
C ALA A 193 1.17 4.98 -9.95
N VAL A 194 1.34 5.24 -11.26
CA VAL A 194 2.24 4.47 -12.13
C VAL A 194 3.70 4.62 -11.71
N VAL A 195 4.14 5.85 -11.42
CA VAL A 195 5.51 6.13 -10.95
C VAL A 195 5.77 5.50 -9.58
N ALA A 196 4.82 5.58 -8.63
CA ALA A 196 4.92 4.91 -7.34
C ALA A 196 5.04 3.38 -7.49
N ALA A 197 4.27 2.79 -8.41
CA ALA A 197 4.34 1.36 -8.71
C ALA A 197 5.67 0.95 -9.36
N SER A 198 6.20 1.77 -10.26
CA SER A 198 7.54 1.56 -10.84
C SER A 198 8.65 1.68 -9.78
N CYS A 199 8.56 2.64 -8.85
CA CYS A 199 9.47 2.73 -7.70
C CYS A 199 9.36 1.49 -6.79
N THR A 200 8.15 0.95 -6.62
CA THR A 200 7.94 -0.30 -5.89
C THR A 200 8.63 -1.47 -6.59
N ALA A 201 8.46 -1.62 -7.91
CA ALA A 201 9.18 -2.61 -8.71
C ALA A 201 10.70 -2.44 -8.60
N ARG A 202 11.19 -1.19 -8.60
CA ARG A 202 12.61 -0.87 -8.42
C ARG A 202 13.18 -1.37 -7.08
N ILE A 203 12.43 -1.20 -5.98
CA ILE A 203 12.81 -1.73 -4.67
C ILE A 203 12.86 -3.27 -4.71
N PHE A 204 11.83 -3.92 -5.26
CA PHE A 204 11.80 -5.39 -5.34
C PHE A 204 12.90 -5.96 -6.25
N TYR A 205 13.28 -5.24 -7.30
CA TYR A 205 14.43 -5.58 -8.14
C TYR A 205 15.73 -5.65 -7.33
N ASP A 206 15.99 -4.67 -6.46
CA ASP A 206 17.18 -4.69 -5.59
C ASP A 206 17.16 -5.85 -4.60
N TYR A 207 15.99 -6.17 -4.03
CA TYR A 207 15.85 -7.32 -3.13
C TYR A 207 16.08 -8.65 -3.86
N LEU A 208 15.60 -8.78 -5.10
CA LEU A 208 15.81 -9.96 -5.95
C LEU A 208 17.30 -10.13 -6.27
N LEU A 209 17.98 -9.08 -6.73
CA LEU A 209 19.41 -9.11 -7.06
C LEU A 209 20.28 -9.53 -5.87
N ARG A 210 19.86 -9.20 -4.64
CA ARG A 210 20.60 -9.48 -3.40
C ARG A 210 20.14 -10.75 -2.69
N GLY A 211 19.18 -11.50 -3.23
CA GLY A 211 18.60 -12.69 -2.58
C GLY A 211 18.01 -12.44 -1.19
N SER A 212 17.61 -11.18 -0.93
CA SER A 212 17.25 -10.67 0.39
C SER A 212 15.73 -10.56 0.61
N LEU A 213 14.92 -10.98 -0.36
CA LEU A 213 13.45 -11.04 -0.24
C LEU A 213 12.97 -11.83 0.98
N ARG A 214 13.76 -12.81 1.45
CA ARG A 214 13.44 -13.63 2.63
C ARG A 214 13.26 -12.84 3.93
N PHE A 215 13.81 -11.62 3.97
CA PHE A 215 13.73 -10.75 5.13
C PHE A 215 12.52 -9.81 5.09
N LEU A 216 11.77 -9.81 3.99
CA LEU A 216 10.51 -9.09 3.89
C LEU A 216 9.38 -9.88 4.54
N ALA A 217 8.50 -9.14 5.19
CA ALA A 217 7.25 -9.64 5.72
C ALA A 217 6.29 -10.12 4.63
N GLY A 218 5.36 -11.02 4.98
CA GLY A 218 4.25 -11.41 4.08
C GLY A 218 3.40 -10.23 3.57
N GLN A 219 3.39 -9.10 4.29
CA GLN A 219 2.81 -7.83 3.84
C GLN A 219 3.35 -7.35 2.50
N ALA A 220 4.59 -7.72 2.14
CA ALA A 220 5.19 -7.28 0.89
C ALA A 220 4.48 -7.82 -0.35
N GLY A 221 3.74 -8.93 -0.24
CA GLY A 221 2.86 -9.40 -1.32
C GLY A 221 1.72 -8.44 -1.64
N TRP A 222 1.19 -7.72 -0.64
CA TRP A 222 0.16 -6.70 -0.85
C TRP A 222 0.71 -5.47 -1.59
N TYR A 223 1.92 -5.02 -1.23
CA TYR A 223 2.60 -3.94 -1.97
C TYR A 223 2.80 -4.32 -3.44
N ILE A 224 3.17 -5.58 -3.71
CA ILE A 224 3.33 -6.11 -5.07
C ILE A 224 2.02 -6.03 -5.86
N ILE A 225 0.90 -6.51 -5.30
CA ILE A 225 -0.39 -6.49 -6.02
C ILE A 225 -0.81 -5.08 -6.39
N ILE A 226 -0.76 -4.14 -5.43
CA ILE A 226 -1.19 -2.77 -5.68
C ILE A 226 -0.34 -2.13 -6.78
N ALA A 227 0.97 -2.37 -6.77
CA ALA A 227 1.85 -1.90 -7.82
C ALA A 227 1.50 -2.54 -9.19
N ILE A 228 1.25 -3.86 -9.24
CA ILE A 228 0.83 -4.54 -10.48
C ILE A 228 -0.50 -3.99 -10.99
N LEU A 229 -1.49 -3.74 -10.12
CA LEU A 229 -2.78 -3.17 -10.51
C LEU A 229 -2.61 -1.81 -11.20
N ALA A 230 -1.74 -0.94 -10.65
CA ALA A 230 -1.46 0.35 -11.25
C ALA A 230 -0.67 0.25 -12.57
N LEU A 231 0.29 -0.69 -12.67
CA LEU A 231 1.07 -0.90 -13.88
C LEU A 231 0.28 -1.60 -14.99
N ALA A 232 -0.73 -2.43 -14.64
CA ALA A 232 -1.57 -3.13 -15.60
C ALA A 232 -2.29 -2.15 -16.54
N HIS A 233 -2.71 -1.00 -16.02
CA HIS A 233 -3.27 0.09 -16.84
C HIS A 233 -2.26 0.59 -17.89
N SER A 234 -1.00 0.73 -17.49
CA SER A 234 0.07 1.30 -18.33
C SER A 234 0.51 0.38 -19.48
N ARG A 235 0.20 -0.93 -19.42
CA ARG A 235 0.48 -1.89 -20.52
C ARG A 235 -0.17 -1.49 -21.84
N ARG A 236 -1.30 -0.78 -21.76
CA ARG A 236 -2.13 -0.39 -22.91
C ARG A 236 -1.77 0.98 -23.47
N VAL A 237 -0.86 1.70 -22.82
CA VAL A 237 -0.47 3.06 -23.23
C VAL A 237 0.75 2.97 -24.16
N GLU A 238 0.60 3.52 -25.37
CA GLU A 238 1.67 3.57 -26.36
C GLU A 238 2.87 4.36 -25.81
N GLY A 239 4.08 3.82 -26.01
CA GLY A 239 5.34 4.41 -25.54
C GLY A 239 5.82 3.93 -24.15
N ILE A 240 4.92 3.63 -23.20
CA ILE A 240 5.31 3.15 -21.85
C ILE A 240 5.00 1.67 -21.59
N GLY A 241 4.18 1.02 -22.43
CA GLY A 241 3.72 -0.36 -22.21
C GLY A 241 4.84 -1.39 -22.05
N GLN A 242 5.91 -1.33 -22.85
CA GLN A 242 7.04 -2.26 -22.71
C GLN A 242 7.82 -2.08 -21.40
N ALA A 243 7.96 -0.83 -20.95
CA ALA A 243 8.63 -0.53 -19.69
C ALA A 243 7.77 -0.96 -18.50
N ALA A 244 6.45 -0.77 -18.56
CA ALA A 244 5.50 -1.24 -17.56
C ALA A 244 5.50 -2.77 -17.46
N GLU A 245 5.55 -3.47 -18.60
CA GLU A 245 5.64 -4.93 -18.64
C GLU A 245 6.94 -5.45 -17.99
N ARG A 246 8.06 -4.74 -18.12
CA ARG A 246 9.30 -5.07 -17.42
C ARG A 246 9.14 -4.97 -15.90
N ASP A 247 8.53 -3.90 -15.41
CA ASP A 247 8.29 -3.70 -13.98
C ASP A 247 7.33 -4.75 -13.42
N ILE A 248 6.27 -5.11 -14.17
CA ILE A 248 5.36 -6.21 -13.82
C ILE A 248 6.11 -7.53 -13.70
N LYS A 249 7.00 -7.86 -14.64
CA LYS A 249 7.81 -9.10 -14.59
C LYS A 249 8.71 -9.17 -13.36
N ILE A 250 9.30 -8.04 -12.95
CA ILE A 250 10.08 -7.95 -11.71
C ILE A 250 9.20 -8.29 -10.51
N LEU A 251 8.02 -7.68 -10.43
CA LEU A 251 7.06 -7.89 -9.36
C LEU A 251 6.52 -9.34 -9.34
N GLN A 252 6.27 -9.94 -10.51
CA GLN A 252 5.90 -11.35 -10.64
C GLN A 252 7.02 -12.30 -10.18
N ALA A 253 8.27 -12.00 -10.48
CA ALA A 253 9.40 -12.78 -9.98
C ALA A 253 9.51 -12.65 -8.45
N ALA A 254 9.29 -11.45 -7.91
CA ALA A 254 9.31 -11.22 -6.47
C ALA A 254 8.20 -11.98 -5.73
N ILE A 255 6.95 -11.93 -6.21
CA ILE A 255 5.85 -12.66 -5.55
C ILE A 255 6.05 -14.18 -5.62
N LYS A 256 6.61 -14.69 -6.72
CA LYS A 256 6.97 -16.12 -6.88
C LYS A 256 7.99 -16.58 -5.84
N GLU A 257 9.05 -15.80 -5.63
CA GLU A 257 10.03 -16.10 -4.58
C GLU A 257 9.42 -15.96 -3.18
N MET A 258 8.56 -14.97 -2.96
CA MET A 258 7.85 -14.81 -1.70
C MET A 258 6.87 -15.95 -1.40
N ALA A 259 6.17 -16.49 -2.41
CA ALA A 259 5.21 -17.59 -2.29
C ALA A 259 5.83 -18.91 -1.78
N ARG A 260 7.15 -19.05 -1.93
CA ARG A 260 7.92 -20.16 -1.34
C ARG A 260 8.09 -20.03 0.17
N LEU A 261 8.09 -18.80 0.68
CA LEU A 261 8.37 -18.46 2.08
C LEU A 261 7.10 -18.14 2.87
N TRP A 262 6.12 -17.53 2.21
CA TRP A 262 4.89 -17.02 2.80
C TRP A 262 3.68 -17.58 2.02
N PRO A 263 2.86 -18.48 2.62
CA PRO A 263 1.71 -19.05 1.91
C PRO A 263 0.70 -17.99 1.46
N SER A 264 0.54 -16.91 2.23
CA SER A 264 -0.33 -15.80 1.85
C SER A 264 0.04 -15.17 0.51
N SER A 265 1.30 -15.29 0.08
CA SER A 265 1.76 -14.80 -1.22
C SER A 265 1.33 -15.69 -2.39
N ARG A 266 0.94 -16.95 -2.16
CA ARG A 266 0.37 -17.82 -3.21
C ARG A 266 -1.00 -17.34 -3.68
N MET A 267 -1.84 -16.91 -2.75
CA MET A 267 -3.15 -16.31 -3.09
C MET A 267 -2.96 -15.07 -3.98
N PHE A 268 -1.93 -14.29 -3.70
CA PHE A 268 -1.58 -13.11 -4.46
C PHE A 268 -1.03 -13.45 -5.85
N GLU A 269 -0.19 -14.48 -5.96
CA GLU A 269 0.31 -15.01 -7.23
C GLU A 269 -0.84 -15.48 -8.14
N GLU A 270 -1.73 -16.34 -7.64
CA GLU A 270 -2.90 -16.82 -8.39
C GLU A 270 -3.80 -15.67 -8.85
N GLY A 271 -3.99 -14.67 -7.98
CA GLY A 271 -4.75 -13.48 -8.31
C GLY A 271 -4.12 -12.64 -9.44
N ILE A 272 -2.80 -12.45 -9.39
CA ILE A 272 -2.05 -11.71 -10.42
C ILE A 272 -2.13 -12.43 -11.77
N GLU A 273 -1.98 -13.76 -11.80
CA GLU A 273 -2.07 -14.53 -13.04
C GLU A 273 -3.44 -14.37 -13.70
N LYS A 274 -4.53 -14.44 -12.92
CA LYS A 274 -5.89 -14.17 -13.42
C LYS A 274 -6.02 -12.75 -13.95
N LEU A 275 -5.58 -11.75 -13.19
CA LEU A 275 -5.67 -10.32 -13.58
C LEU A 275 -4.97 -10.04 -14.91
N LEU A 276 -3.79 -10.64 -15.14
CA LEU A 276 -2.99 -10.40 -16.33
C LEU A 276 -3.46 -11.18 -17.55
N ASN A 277 -4.14 -12.32 -17.34
CA ASN A 277 -4.66 -13.20 -18.39
C ASN A 277 -6.09 -12.85 -18.82
N MET A 278 -6.80 -11.95 -18.12
CA MET A 278 -8.12 -11.47 -18.55
C MET A 278 -8.02 -10.76 -19.92
N GLU A 279 -8.44 -11.46 -20.98
CA GLU A 279 -8.65 -10.87 -22.30
C GLU A 279 -10.02 -10.14 -22.38
N PRO A 280 -10.16 -9.09 -23.20
CA PRO A 280 -11.37 -8.26 -23.25
C PRO A 280 -12.67 -8.97 -23.71
N LYS A 281 -12.62 -10.23 -24.14
CA LYS A 281 -13.72 -10.89 -24.86
C LYS A 281 -14.62 -11.80 -24.02
N GLU A 282 -14.28 -12.12 -22.78
CA GLU A 282 -15.09 -13.02 -21.93
C GLU A 282 -16.23 -12.33 -21.14
N ILE A 283 -16.46 -11.03 -21.37
CA ILE A 283 -17.32 -10.18 -20.52
C ILE A 283 -18.77 -10.04 -21.04
N VAL A 284 -19.10 -10.55 -22.23
CA VAL A 284 -20.47 -10.47 -22.77
C VAL A 284 -21.33 -11.65 -22.29
N GLY A 285 -21.70 -11.62 -21.01
CA GLY A 285 -22.91 -12.29 -20.51
C GLY A 285 -24.15 -11.44 -20.80
N PRO A 286 -25.36 -12.02 -20.89
CA PRO A 286 -26.53 -11.32 -21.42
C PRO A 286 -26.92 -10.13 -20.53
N ILE A 287 -26.98 -8.96 -21.17
CA ILE A 287 -27.32 -7.66 -20.59
C ILE A 287 -28.73 -7.73 -19.99
N ALA A 288 -28.83 -7.78 -18.67
CA ALA A 288 -30.09 -7.50 -17.98
C ALA A 288 -30.30 -5.98 -17.97
N THR A 289 -31.31 -5.54 -18.72
CA THR A 289 -31.85 -4.18 -18.74
C THR A 289 -32.13 -3.68 -17.32
N MET A 290 -31.33 -2.73 -16.82
CA MET A 290 -31.67 -1.93 -15.64
C MET A 290 -32.06 -0.53 -16.10
N GLU A 291 -33.34 -0.35 -16.41
CA GLU A 291 -34.00 0.95 -16.28
C GLU A 291 -34.06 1.32 -14.80
N ASN A 292 -33.79 2.59 -14.49
CA ASN A 292 -33.82 3.27 -13.18
C ASN A 292 -32.54 3.24 -12.34
N CYS A 293 -31.59 4.10 -12.72
CA CYS A 293 -30.68 4.76 -11.76
C CYS A 293 -30.98 6.27 -11.80
N PRO A 294 -31.14 6.97 -10.65
CA PRO A 294 -31.34 8.41 -10.64
C PRO A 294 -30.11 9.11 -11.21
N PRO A 295 -30.25 10.28 -11.88
CA PRO A 295 -29.13 10.97 -12.50
C PRO A 295 -28.13 11.37 -11.42
N SER A 296 -26.97 10.74 -11.40
CA SER A 296 -25.82 11.21 -10.65
C SER A 296 -25.48 12.62 -11.15
N LEU A 297 -25.40 13.57 -10.21
CA LEU A 297 -24.83 14.89 -10.45
C LEU A 297 -23.56 14.74 -11.28
N ASP A 298 -23.61 15.27 -12.50
CA ASP A 298 -22.45 15.48 -13.35
C ASP A 298 -21.33 16.04 -12.48
N ARG A 299 -20.26 15.26 -12.26
CA ARG A 299 -18.95 15.77 -11.82
C ARG A 299 -18.32 16.56 -12.97
N ASN A 300 -19.03 17.57 -13.46
CA ASN A 300 -18.45 18.71 -14.12
C ASN A 300 -18.13 19.74 -13.04
N ASP A 301 -17.24 19.36 -12.11
CA ASP A 301 -16.52 20.37 -11.36
C ASP A 301 -15.55 21.00 -12.36
N SER A 302 -15.87 22.23 -12.75
CA SER A 302 -14.98 23.13 -13.44
C SER A 302 -13.68 23.28 -12.63
N LEU A 303 -12.72 22.40 -12.90
CA LEU A 303 -11.36 22.45 -12.39
C LEU A 303 -10.73 23.76 -12.87
N SER A 304 -10.50 24.71 -11.95
CA SER A 304 -9.56 25.79 -12.22
C SER A 304 -8.19 25.17 -12.53
N PRO A 305 -7.45 25.64 -13.55
CA PRO A 305 -6.17 25.05 -13.98
C PRO A 305 -5.02 25.22 -12.96
N THR A 306 -5.30 25.75 -11.77
CA THR A 306 -4.31 26.16 -10.76
C THR A 306 -4.10 25.17 -9.60
N ASP A 307 -4.92 24.12 -9.44
CA ASP A 307 -4.87 23.25 -8.24
C ASP A 307 -4.45 21.78 -8.48
N SER A 308 -3.90 21.44 -9.65
CA SER A 308 -3.33 20.11 -9.87
C SER A 308 -1.97 19.95 -9.18
N ILE A 309 -1.81 18.95 -8.30
CA ILE A 309 -0.52 18.59 -7.72
C ILE A 309 0.42 18.09 -8.81
N ASP A 310 1.63 18.65 -8.89
CA ASP A 310 2.70 18.06 -9.71
C ASP A 310 3.12 16.72 -9.10
N TRP A 311 2.94 15.64 -9.84
CA TRP A 311 3.26 14.29 -9.40
C TRP A 311 4.75 14.11 -9.05
N ARG A 312 5.63 14.95 -9.59
CA ARG A 312 7.07 14.91 -9.28
C ARG A 312 7.38 15.23 -7.83
N ALA A 313 6.53 16.01 -7.17
CA ALA A 313 6.72 16.41 -5.78
C ALA A 313 6.66 15.21 -4.81
N TYR A 314 5.99 14.11 -5.17
CA TYR A 314 6.01 12.87 -4.40
C TYR A 314 7.36 12.14 -4.43
N PHE A 315 8.21 12.43 -5.42
CA PHE A 315 9.36 11.62 -5.76
C PHE A 315 10.64 12.46 -5.91
N PRO A 316 11.11 13.16 -4.86
CA PRO A 316 12.30 14.01 -4.96
C PRO A 316 13.61 13.25 -5.24
N PHE A 317 13.60 11.91 -5.17
CA PHE A 317 14.78 11.04 -5.27
C PHE A 317 14.85 10.25 -6.59
N ILE A 318 13.87 10.36 -7.50
CA ILE A 318 13.87 9.60 -8.76
C ILE A 318 14.68 10.34 -9.84
N SER A 319 15.20 9.56 -10.78
CA SER A 319 15.80 10.08 -12.02
C SER A 319 15.37 9.22 -13.21
N ALA A 320 15.80 9.59 -14.41
CA ALA A 320 15.59 8.76 -15.61
C ALA A 320 16.28 7.37 -15.51
N GLU A 321 17.27 7.21 -14.64
CA GLU A 321 17.96 5.94 -14.40
C GLU A 321 17.24 5.04 -13.39
N THR A 322 16.27 5.58 -12.63
CA THR A 322 15.52 4.81 -11.63
C THR A 322 14.79 3.63 -12.28
N SER A 323 14.12 3.87 -13.40
CA SER A 323 13.56 2.82 -14.25
C SER A 323 13.37 3.33 -15.68
N PRO A 324 13.36 2.45 -16.70
CA PRO A 324 13.05 2.85 -18.06
C PRO A 324 11.68 3.52 -18.19
N LEU A 325 10.69 3.10 -17.38
CA LEU A 325 9.36 3.69 -17.37
C LEU A 325 9.41 5.14 -16.89
N ILE A 326 10.10 5.38 -15.78
CA ILE A 326 10.25 6.72 -15.20
C ILE A 326 11.02 7.63 -16.15
N GLY A 327 12.08 7.11 -16.79
CA GLY A 327 12.81 7.84 -17.83
C GLY A 327 11.88 8.34 -18.94
N THR A 328 11.09 7.46 -19.55
CA THR A 328 10.14 7.84 -20.61
C THR A 328 9.13 8.90 -20.14
N LEU A 329 8.60 8.78 -18.93
CA LEU A 329 7.65 9.75 -18.37
C LEU A 329 8.29 11.11 -18.06
N LEU A 330 9.55 11.14 -17.63
CA LEU A 330 10.27 12.38 -17.36
C LEU A 330 10.59 13.15 -18.66
N PHE A 331 10.93 12.45 -19.75
CA PHE A 331 11.27 13.07 -21.03
C PHE A 331 10.04 13.50 -21.87
N ASN A 332 8.91 12.79 -21.79
CA ASN A 332 7.73 13.04 -22.65
C ASN A 332 6.72 14.06 -22.09
N SER A 333 7.16 14.98 -21.22
CA SER A 333 6.27 15.69 -20.29
C SER A 333 5.18 16.63 -20.86
N PRO A 334 5.13 17.09 -22.13
CA PRO A 334 3.97 17.82 -22.62
C PRO A 334 2.96 16.97 -23.43
N ALA A 335 3.27 15.74 -23.84
CA ALA A 335 2.41 14.96 -24.75
C ALA A 335 1.31 14.14 -24.04
N MET A 336 1.49 13.79 -22.76
CA MET A 336 0.50 13.00 -22.00
C MET A 336 -0.59 13.85 -21.33
N ALA A 337 -0.40 15.17 -21.19
CA ALA A 337 -1.42 16.06 -20.65
C ALA A 337 -2.62 16.26 -21.61
N ALA A 338 -2.48 15.86 -22.88
CA ALA A 338 -3.48 16.07 -23.94
C ALA A 338 -4.06 14.77 -24.53
N MET A 339 -3.81 13.60 -23.93
CA MET A 339 -4.46 12.36 -24.37
C MET A 339 -5.68 12.08 -23.51
N ALA A 340 -6.80 12.73 -23.86
CA ALA A 340 -8.11 12.19 -23.58
C ALA A 340 -8.22 10.85 -24.35
N VAL A 341 -8.00 9.75 -23.64
CA VAL A 341 -8.16 8.40 -24.20
C VAL A 341 -9.68 8.14 -24.38
N PRO A 342 -10.12 7.53 -25.49
CA PRO A 342 -11.53 7.42 -25.83
C PRO A 342 -12.34 6.74 -24.72
N GLU A 343 -13.50 7.33 -24.38
CA GLU A 343 -14.49 6.70 -23.52
C GLU A 343 -14.91 5.36 -24.11
N ILE A 344 -14.45 4.28 -23.49
CA ILE A 344 -14.95 2.93 -23.76
C ILE A 344 -15.62 2.46 -22.47
N ASP A 345 -16.95 2.35 -22.56
CA ASP A 345 -17.85 1.93 -21.48
C ASP A 345 -17.74 0.43 -21.22
N LEU A 346 -17.26 0.08 -20.04
CA LEU A 346 -17.31 -1.28 -19.47
C LEU A 346 -17.09 -1.11 -17.97
N ALA A 347 -17.82 -1.80 -17.07
CA ALA A 347 -17.92 -1.46 -15.64
C ALA A 347 -17.10 -2.29 -14.59
N PHE A 348 -16.30 -1.67 -13.69
CA PHE A 348 -15.67 -2.30 -12.47
C PHE A 348 -15.83 -1.40 -11.25
N THR A 349 -16.22 -1.94 -10.10
CA THR A 349 -16.29 -1.26 -8.80
C THR A 349 -15.21 -1.78 -7.85
N LEU A 350 -14.13 -1.01 -7.70
CA LEU A 350 -12.90 -1.43 -6.98
C LEU A 350 -13.02 -1.68 -5.47
N SER A 351 -14.05 -1.19 -4.78
CA SER A 351 -14.18 -1.44 -3.33
C SER A 351 -14.86 -2.77 -2.98
N PRO A 352 -16.01 -3.12 -3.59
CA PRO A 352 -16.60 -4.44 -3.42
C PRO A 352 -15.86 -5.50 -4.22
N GLN A 353 -15.22 -5.20 -5.36
CA GLN A 353 -14.54 -6.22 -6.16
C GLN A 353 -13.11 -6.52 -5.73
N LEU A 354 -12.37 -5.63 -5.07
CA LEU A 354 -11.10 -6.03 -4.44
C LEU A 354 -11.39 -6.90 -3.20
N ASN A 355 -12.47 -6.57 -2.47
CA ASN A 355 -12.98 -7.42 -1.40
C ASN A 355 -13.53 -8.74 -1.94
N ASN A 356 -14.41 -8.75 -2.96
CA ASN A 356 -14.97 -9.95 -3.62
C ASN A 356 -13.90 -10.72 -4.41
N PHE A 357 -12.89 -10.11 -4.99
CA PHE A 357 -11.75 -10.86 -5.53
C PHE A 357 -11.00 -11.62 -4.43
N LEU A 358 -10.99 -11.07 -3.21
CA LEU A 358 -10.48 -11.74 -2.02
C LEU A 358 -11.56 -12.62 -1.32
N LEU A 359 -12.87 -12.43 -1.59
CA LEU A 359 -14.05 -12.96 -0.86
C LEU A 359 -15.01 -13.83 -1.68
N ASP A 360 -14.94 -13.88 -3.02
CA ASP A 360 -15.99 -14.42 -3.88
C ASP A 360 -16.13 -15.92 -3.63
N SER A 361 -17.25 -16.26 -3.01
CA SER A 361 -17.64 -17.61 -2.64
C SER A 361 -18.27 -18.39 -3.80
N GLU A 362 -18.60 -17.75 -4.94
CA GLU A 362 -19.26 -18.41 -6.07
C GLU A 362 -18.30 -18.98 -7.13
N MET A 363 -17.00 -18.72 -7.03
CA MET A 363 -16.00 -19.25 -8.00
C MET A 363 -15.32 -20.56 -7.58
N PHE A 364 -15.84 -21.26 -6.57
CA PHE A 364 -15.25 -22.51 -6.06
C PHE A 364 -16.30 -23.59 -5.74
N GLU A 365 -17.24 -23.84 -6.65
CA GLU A 365 -17.78 -25.20 -6.78
C GLU A 365 -16.80 -26.04 -7.63
N LEU A 366 -15.78 -26.58 -6.99
CA LEU A 366 -15.11 -27.77 -7.48
C LEU A 366 -15.38 -28.88 -6.46
N ASN A 367 -16.32 -29.74 -6.86
CA ASN A 367 -16.67 -31.00 -6.21
C ASN A 367 -15.43 -31.74 -5.72
N PHE A 368 -15.26 -31.82 -4.40
CA PHE A 368 -14.42 -32.83 -3.77
C PHE A 368 -15.25 -33.60 -2.72
N LEU A 369 -16.29 -34.28 -3.21
CA LEU A 369 -16.67 -35.58 -2.67
C LEU A 369 -15.85 -36.63 -3.44
N ASN A 370 -14.76 -37.09 -2.82
CA ASN A 370 -14.16 -38.43 -2.90
C ASN A 370 -12.68 -38.35 -2.53
N LEU A 371 -12.39 -38.44 -1.22
CA LEU A 371 -11.46 -39.41 -0.61
C LEU A 371 -11.34 -39.14 0.90
#